data_AF-A0A969BZC5-F1
#
_entry.id   AF-A0A969BZC5-F1
#
_cell.length_a   1.000
_cell.length_b   1.000
_cell.length_c   1.000
_cell.angle_alpha   90.00
_cell.angle_beta   90.00
_cell.angle_gamma   90.00
#
_symmetry.space_group_name_H-M   'P 1'
#
loop_
_entity.id
_entity.type
_entity.pdbx_description
1 polymer ?
#
loop_
_entity_poly.entity_id
_entity_poly.type
_entity_poly.pdbx_seq_one_letter_code
_entity_poly.pdbx_strand_id
1 'polypeptide(L)'
;MMLASSEITIQVPANVAEIYRQSSDAERQQLSMRIGAIVRQGLNRQEDSYIPLKESMNRLAAEAQQNGLTPEILESVLNDE
;
A
#
# COMPACT_ATOMS: atom_id res chain seq x y z
N MET A 1 18.30 13.01 -7.63
CA MET A 1 17.60 13.62 -6.48
C MET A 1 17.83 12.69 -5.30
N MET A 2 18.64 13.08 -4.31
CA MET A 2 18.80 12.27 -3.10
C MET A 2 17.46 12.31 -2.35
N LEU A 3 16.82 11.15 -2.18
CA LEU A 3 15.60 11.03 -1.39
C LEU A 3 15.94 11.47 0.04
N ALA A 4 15.16 12.37 0.61
CA ALA A 4 15.34 12.80 2.00
C ALA A 4 15.13 11.59 2.94
N SER A 5 16.13 11.26 3.73
CA SER A 5 16.02 10.23 4.78
C SER A 5 15.49 10.85 6.06
N SER A 6 14.52 10.20 6.70
CA SER A 6 14.02 10.56 8.04
C SER A 6 14.27 9.40 9.01
N GLU A 7 14.55 9.72 10.26
CA GLU A 7 14.83 8.72 11.29
C GLU A 7 13.55 8.20 11.95
N ILE A 8 13.53 6.91 12.27
CA ILE A 8 12.50 6.27 13.08
C ILE A 8 13.16 5.62 14.30
N THR A 9 12.60 5.80 15.48
CA THR A 9 13.08 5.16 16.72
C THR A 9 12.21 3.97 17.04
N ILE A 10 12.83 2.79 17.16
CA ILE A 10 12.13 1.52 17.47
C ILE A 10 12.79 0.90 18.69
N GLN A 11 11.99 0.45 19.65
CA GLN A 11 12.52 -0.33 20.77
C GLN A 11 12.79 -1.76 20.31
N VAL A 12 14.01 -2.22 20.54
CA VAL A 12 14.47 -3.59 20.21
C VAL A 12 15.19 -4.17 21.42
N PRO A 13 15.36 -5.51 21.50
CA PRO A 13 16.17 -6.13 22.55
C PRO A 13 17.57 -5.51 22.62
N ALA A 14 18.11 -5.34 23.84
CA ALA A 14 19.34 -4.60 24.09
C ALA A 14 20.55 -5.17 23.32
N ASN A 15 20.64 -6.50 23.20
CA ASN A 15 21.68 -7.19 22.44
C ASN A 15 21.62 -6.85 20.94
N VAL A 16 20.42 -6.70 20.36
CA VAL A 16 20.25 -6.32 18.95
C VAL A 16 20.73 -4.88 18.73
N ALA A 17 20.39 -3.98 19.65
CA ALA A 17 20.84 -2.59 19.59
C ALA A 17 22.38 -2.48 19.71
N GLU A 18 23.00 -3.34 20.52
CA GLU A 18 24.45 -3.39 20.66
C GLU A 18 25.15 -3.91 19.39
N ILE A 19 24.65 -5.00 18.81
CA ILE A 19 25.15 -5.53 17.52
C ILE A 19 25.07 -4.44 16.45
N TYR A 20 23.92 -3.76 16.33
CA TYR A 20 23.74 -2.67 15.36
C TYR A 20 24.76 -1.54 15.55
N ARG A 21 25.03 -1.14 16.81
CA ARG A 21 26.02 -0.11 17.16
C ARG A 21 27.46 -0.52 16.92
N GLN A 22 27.74 -1.81 16.75
CA GLN A 22 29.07 -2.32 16.43
C GLN A 22 29.27 -2.58 14.92
N SER A 23 28.17 -2.68 14.15
CA SER A 23 28.22 -2.84 12.69
C SER A 23 28.79 -1.61 11.97
N SER A 24 29.36 -1.85 10.79
CA SER A 24 29.86 -0.82 9.87
C SER A 24 28.73 0.01 9.26
N ASP A 25 29.08 1.20 8.74
CA ASP A 25 28.11 2.09 8.09
C ASP A 25 27.44 1.43 6.87
N ALA A 26 28.19 0.62 6.11
CA ALA A 26 27.66 -0.12 4.97
C ALA A 26 26.60 -1.16 5.40
N GLU A 27 26.85 -1.91 6.47
CA GLU A 27 25.90 -2.86 7.03
C GLU A 27 24.65 -2.17 7.58
N ARG A 28 24.83 -1.04 8.28
CA ARG A 28 23.71 -0.23 8.78
C ARG A 28 22.87 0.32 7.64
N GLN A 29 23.48 0.81 6.56
CA GLN A 29 22.75 1.31 5.39
C GLN A 29 21.95 0.19 4.71
N GLN A 30 22.54 -0.99 4.52
CA GLN A 30 21.82 -2.14 3.99
C GLN A 30 20.64 -2.55 4.87
N LEU A 31 20.83 -2.54 6.19
CA LEU A 31 19.78 -2.86 7.14
C LEU A 31 18.66 -1.82 7.12
N SER A 32 18.97 -0.52 7.07
CA SER A 32 17.98 0.56 6.96
C SER A 32 17.07 0.39 5.73
N MET A 33 17.62 -0.02 4.58
CA MET A 33 16.83 -0.31 3.39
C MET A 33 15.87 -1.50 3.61
N ARG A 34 16.35 -2.57 4.25
CA ARG A 34 15.54 -3.75 4.56
C ARG A 34 14.42 -3.43 5.56
N ILE A 35 14.74 -2.68 6.62
CA ILE A 35 13.75 -2.23 7.62
C ILE A 35 12.70 -1.36 6.93
N GLY A 36 13.09 -0.41 6.08
CA GLY A 36 12.14 0.41 5.33
C GLY A 36 11.16 -0.43 4.50
N ALA A 37 11.65 -1.44 3.78
CA ALA A 37 10.80 -2.35 3.00
C ALA A 37 9.85 -3.18 3.89
N ILE A 38 10.36 -3.73 4.99
CA ILE A 38 9.56 -4.54 5.94
C ILE A 38 8.50 -3.67 6.62
N VAL A 39 8.83 -2.46 7.06
CA VAL A 39 7.90 -1.53 7.70
C VAL A 39 6.80 -1.13 6.72
N ARG A 40 7.16 -0.84 5.46
CA ARG A 40 6.17 -0.53 4.40
C ARG A 40 5.21 -1.69 4.15
N GLN A 41 5.72 -2.92 4.06
CA GLN A 41 4.93 -4.11 3.81
C GLN A 41 4.08 -4.51 5.03
N GLY A 42 4.69 -4.54 6.22
CA GLY A 42 4.07 -5.07 7.44
C GLY A 42 3.07 -4.13 8.09
N LEU A 43 3.20 -2.82 7.90
CA LEU A 43 2.23 -1.85 8.43
C LEU A 43 1.01 -1.66 7.54
N ASN A 44 0.88 -2.41 6.42
CA ASN A 44 -0.23 -2.28 5.48
C ASN A 44 -0.59 -0.82 5.17
N ARG A 45 0.40 0.07 5.18
CA ARG A 45 0.26 1.38 4.55
C ARG A 45 0.41 1.17 3.06
N GLN A 46 -0.59 0.50 2.50
CA GLN A 46 -1.10 0.80 1.18
C GLN A 46 -1.64 2.23 1.26
N GLU A 47 -0.73 3.20 1.31
CA GLU A 47 -1.03 4.45 0.66
C GLU A 47 -1.24 4.06 -0.83
N ASP A 48 -2.51 3.94 -1.20
CA ASP A 48 -3.07 4.18 -2.54
C ASP A 48 -3.60 3.04 -3.45
N SER A 49 -3.83 1.77 -3.05
CA SER A 49 -4.55 0.87 -3.99
C SER A 49 -5.09 -0.46 -3.46
N TYR A 50 -6.00 -0.45 -2.50
CA TYR A 50 -6.94 -1.58 -2.40
C TYR A 50 -8.29 -1.06 -1.92
N ILE A 51 -8.99 -0.34 -2.79
CA ILE A 51 -10.45 -0.35 -2.70
C ILE A 51 -10.84 -1.81 -3.00
N PRO A 52 -11.44 -2.55 -2.05
CA PRO A 52 -11.91 -3.90 -2.30
C PRO A 52 -12.67 -3.95 -3.62
N LEU A 53 -12.46 -4.97 -4.45
CA LEU A 53 -13.12 -5.08 -5.76
C LEU A 53 -14.62 -4.81 -5.65
N LYS A 54 -15.26 -5.35 -4.60
CA LYS A 54 -16.67 -5.11 -4.29
C LYS A 54 -17.02 -3.63 -4.14
N GLU A 55 -16.21 -2.87 -3.44
CA GLU A 55 -16.43 -1.43 -3.23
C GLU A 55 -16.18 -0.63 -4.52
N SER A 56 -15.18 -1.02 -5.31
CA SER A 56 -14.95 -0.44 -6.64
C SER A 56 -16.12 -0.71 -7.58
N MET A 57 -16.63 -1.94 -7.61
CA MET A 57 -17.78 -2.33 -8.42
C MET A 57 -19.06 -1.63 -7.97
N ASN A 58 -19.28 -1.49 -6.66
CA ASN A 58 -20.44 -0.77 -6.13
C ASN A 58 -20.43 0.71 -6.53
N ARG A 59 -19.25 1.35 -6.46
CA ARG A 59 -19.12 2.75 -6.88
C ARG A 59 -19.39 2.91 -8.38
N LEU A 60 -18.80 2.05 -9.21
CA LEU A 60 -19.03 2.07 -10.66
C LEU A 60 -20.51 1.81 -11.01
N ALA A 61 -21.17 0.89 -10.30
CA ALA A 61 -22.59 0.63 -10.48
C ALA A 61 -23.45 1.85 -10.11
N ALA A 62 -23.12 2.54 -9.00
CA ALA A 62 -23.85 3.74 -8.59
C ALA A 62 -23.66 4.90 -9.58
N GLU A 63 -22.43 5.12 -10.07
CA GLU A 63 -22.15 6.13 -11.09
C GLU A 63 -22.87 5.81 -12.41
N ALA A 64 -22.88 4.54 -12.84
CA ALA A 64 -23.60 4.11 -14.02
C ALA A 64 -25.11 4.38 -13.90
N GLN A 65 -25.72 4.03 -12.77
CA GLN A 65 -27.13 4.31 -12.50
C GLN A 65 -27.46 5.81 -12.47
N GLN A 66 -26.60 6.62 -11.86
CA GLN A 66 -26.75 8.09 -11.87
C GLN A 66 -26.68 8.66 -13.30
N ASN A 67 -25.88 8.06 -14.17
CA ASN A 67 -25.77 8.41 -15.58
C ASN A 67 -26.87 7.78 -16.45
N GLY A 68 -27.88 7.14 -15.84
CA GLY A 68 -29.03 6.58 -16.55
C GLY A 68 -28.85 5.16 -17.07
N LEU A 69 -27.73 4.48 -16.76
CA LEU A 69 -27.55 3.06 -17.04
C LEU A 69 -28.23 2.25 -15.93
N THR A 70 -29.53 2.00 -16.09
CA THR A 70 -30.29 1.11 -15.19
C THR A 70 -30.01 -0.36 -15.54
N PRO A 71 -30.29 -1.31 -14.63
CA PRO A 71 -30.11 -2.73 -14.91
C PRO A 71 -30.83 -3.20 -16.18
N GLU A 72 -32.01 -2.66 -16.45
CA GLU A 72 -32.84 -3.00 -17.62
C GLU A 72 -32.19 -2.49 -18.92
N ILE A 73 -31.58 -1.31 -18.90
CA ILE A 73 -30.85 -0.74 -20.04
C ILE A 73 -29.52 -1.48 -20.26
N LEU A 74 -28.84 -1.85 -19.17
CA LEU A 74 -27.64 -2.67 -19.25
C LEU A 74 -27.97 -4.05 -19.87
N GLU A 75 -29.09 -4.65 -19.47
CA GLU A 75 -29.55 -5.91 -20.02
C GLU A 75 -29.91 -5.80 -21.50
N SER A 76 -30.56 -4.70 -21.94
CA SER A 76 -30.83 -4.49 -23.36
C SER A 76 -29.54 -4.32 -24.16
N VAL A 77 -28.54 -3.59 -23.64
CA VAL A 77 -27.24 -3.40 -24.31
C VAL A 77 -26.43 -4.70 -24.40
N LEU A 78 -26.49 -5.56 -23.38
CA LEU A 78 -25.80 -6.85 -23.37
C LEU A 78 -26.47 -7.91 -24.27
N ASN A 79 -27.77 -7.74 -24.53
CA ASN A 79 -28.57 -8.65 -25.36
C ASN A 79 -28.84 -8.10 -26.78
N ASP A 80 -28.43 -6.87 -27.07
CA ASP A 80 -28.39 -6.32 -28.44
C ASP A 80 -27.11 -6.84 -29.13
N GLU A 81 -27.29 -7.72 -30.11
CA GLU A 81 -26.22 -8.22 -31.00
C GLU A 81 -25.71 -7.15 -31.98
#